data_AF-A0A1S9D8C3-F1
#
_entry.id   AF-A0A1S9D8C3-F1
#
_cell.length_a   1.000
_cell.length_b   1.000
_cell.length_c   1.000
_cell.angle_alpha   90.00
_cell.angle_beta   90.00
_cell.angle_gamma   90.00
#
_symmetry.space_group_name_H-M   'P 1'
#
loop_
_entity.id
_entity.type
_entity.pdbx_description
1 polymer ?
#
loop_
_entity_poly.entity_id
_entity_poly.type
_entity_poly.pdbx_seq_one_letter_code
_entity_poly.pdbx_strand_id
1 'polypeptide(L)'
;MLSIEDEAILTEFEKDEQEHPSWRKIVDKNYVRYASRKLSLPRNDLWGQPVLCDLGEARIGNSHKGNIRPDIYNAPELLFDMPWRSSADIWNVGVMIWDI
;
A
#
# COMPACT_ATOMS: atom_id res chain seq x y z
N MET A 1 -2.67 -12.07 -0.24
CA MET A 1 -3.12 -12.01 -1.64
C MET A 1 -4.33 -11.10 -1.65
N LEU A 2 -4.27 -10.00 -2.39
CA LEU A 2 -5.36 -9.01 -2.45
C LEU A 2 -6.57 -9.66 -3.13
N SER A 3 -7.71 -9.74 -2.45
CA SER A 3 -8.97 -10.16 -3.07
C SER A 3 -9.68 -8.94 -3.63
N ILE A 4 -10.15 -9.03 -4.87
CA ILE A 4 -10.99 -8.00 -5.50
C ILE A 4 -12.36 -8.64 -5.68
N GLU A 5 -13.40 -8.09 -5.05
CA GLU A 5 -14.76 -8.61 -5.18
C GLU A 5 -15.42 -8.16 -6.50
N ASP A 6 -15.19 -6.90 -6.90
CA ASP A 6 -15.64 -6.39 -8.20
C ASP A 6 -14.54 -6.47 -9.25
N GLU A 7 -14.44 -7.63 -9.93
CA GLU A 7 -13.46 -7.84 -11.01
C GLU A 7 -13.65 -6.91 -12.21
N ALA A 8 -14.81 -6.25 -12.36
CA ALA A 8 -15.06 -5.32 -13.45
C ALA A 8 -14.08 -4.13 -13.44
N ILE A 9 -13.54 -3.77 -12.27
CA ILE A 9 -12.50 -2.75 -12.12
C ILE A 9 -11.27 -3.08 -12.97
N LEU A 10 -10.90 -4.36 -13.08
CA LEU A 10 -9.72 -4.78 -13.84
C LEU A 10 -9.95 -4.62 -15.34
N THR A 11 -11.14 -4.99 -15.82
CA THR A 11 -11.52 -4.82 -17.23
C THR A 11 -11.63 -3.34 -17.60
N GLU A 12 -12.20 -2.52 -16.72
CA GLU A 12 -12.26 -1.07 -16.91
C GLU A 12 -10.86 -0.45 -16.93
N PHE A 13 -10.00 -0.83 -16.00
CA PHE A 13 -8.61 -0.38 -15.96
C PHE A 13 -7.85 -0.69 -17.25
N GLU A 14 -8.01 -1.91 -17.80
CA GLU A 14 -7.39 -2.29 -19.06
C GLU A 14 -7.91 -1.44 -20.22
N LYS A 15 -9.24 -1.31 -20.33
CA LYS A 15 -9.89 -0.52 -21.37
C LYS A 15 -9.45 0.95 -21.32
N ASP A 16 -9.41 1.51 -20.13
CA ASP A 16 -8.98 2.88 -19.88
C ASP A 16 -7.50 3.11 -20.25
N GLU A 17 -6.64 2.13 -20.06
CA GLU A 17 -5.24 2.19 -20.51
C GLU A 17 -5.12 2.10 -22.04
N GLN A 18 -6.00 1.36 -22.71
CA GLN A 18 -6.05 1.30 -24.17
C GLN A 18 -6.58 2.60 -24.78
N GLU A 19 -7.66 3.16 -24.23
CA GLU A 19 -8.30 4.38 -24.73
C GLU A 19 -7.51 5.65 -24.39
N HIS A 20 -6.87 5.69 -23.22
CA HIS A 20 -6.15 6.85 -22.71
C HIS A 20 -4.77 6.50 -22.16
N PRO A 21 -3.78 6.07 -22.98
CA PRO A 21 -2.51 5.54 -22.50
C PRO A 21 -1.82 6.39 -21.42
N SER A 22 -1.35 5.74 -20.36
CA SER A 22 -0.62 6.40 -19.29
C SER A 22 0.68 7.02 -19.81
N TRP A 23 1.09 8.12 -19.17
CA TRP A 23 2.38 8.72 -19.47
C TRP A 23 3.48 7.68 -19.35
N ARG A 24 4.29 7.55 -20.40
CA ARG A 24 5.35 6.56 -20.47
C ARG A 24 6.68 7.21 -20.80
N LYS A 25 7.73 6.79 -20.10
CA LYS A 25 9.11 7.18 -20.36
C LYS A 25 9.86 6.00 -20.95
N ILE A 26 10.32 6.15 -22.18
CA ILE A 26 11.21 5.19 -22.84
C ILE A 26 12.61 5.44 -22.29
N VAL A 27 13.17 4.47 -21.58
CA VAL A 27 14.51 4.57 -20.98
C VAL A 27 15.53 3.91 -21.92
N ASP A 28 15.21 2.74 -22.46
CA ASP A 28 15.95 2.06 -23.51
C ASP A 28 14.99 1.29 -24.45
N LYS A 29 15.53 0.48 -25.38
CA LYS A 29 14.72 -0.26 -26.36
C LYS A 29 13.76 -1.29 -25.73
N ASN A 30 14.09 -1.81 -24.54
CA ASN A 30 13.35 -2.88 -23.87
C ASN A 30 12.77 -2.45 -22.51
N TYR A 31 13.07 -1.25 -22.04
CA TYR A 31 12.64 -0.74 -20.75
C TYR A 31 11.82 0.54 -20.91
N VAL A 32 10.52 0.39 -20.68
CA VAL A 32 9.54 1.48 -20.64
C VAL A 32 9.01 1.58 -19.23
N ARG A 33 9.09 2.77 -18.63
CA ARG A 33 8.48 3.06 -17.34
C ARG A 33 7.13 3.72 -17.56
N TYR A 34 6.09 3.14 -16.99
CA TYR A 34 4.72 3.66 -17.05
C TYR A 34 4.42 4.45 -15.78
N ALA A 35 3.72 5.57 -15.92
CA ALA A 35 3.09 6.22 -14.79
C ALA A 35 2.00 5.31 -14.22
N SER A 36 1.87 5.28 -12.89
CA SER A 36 0.82 4.53 -12.23
C SER A 36 -0.55 5.13 -12.56
N ARG A 37 -1.52 4.28 -12.90
CA ARG A 37 -2.93 4.63 -13.04
C ARG A 37 -3.68 4.19 -11.79
N LYS A 38 -4.69 4.95 -11.39
CA LYS A 38 -5.59 4.58 -10.29
C LYS A 38 -6.60 3.54 -10.76
N LEU A 39 -6.94 2.59 -9.90
CA LEU A 39 -8.11 1.74 -10.10
C LEU A 39 -9.38 2.58 -9.92
N SER A 40 -10.45 2.24 -10.66
CA SER A 40 -11.78 2.78 -10.43
C SER A 40 -12.32 2.30 -9.08
N LEU A 41 -13.31 3.02 -8.55
CA LEU A 41 -14.02 2.60 -7.34
C LEU A 41 -14.85 1.35 -7.66
N PRO A 42 -14.85 0.31 -6.80
CA PRO A 42 -15.71 -0.85 -6.98
C PRO A 42 -17.18 -0.42 -6.91
N ARG A 43 -18.03 -1.14 -7.62
CA ARG A 43 -19.46 -0.96 -7.52
C ARG A 43 -19.90 -1.29 -6.09
N ASN A 44 -20.73 -0.42 -5.52
CA ASN A 44 -21.29 -0.58 -4.18
C ASN A 44 -20.23 -0.68 -3.05
N ASP A 45 -19.05 -0.07 -3.22
CA ASP A 45 -17.97 -0.08 -2.22
C ASP A 45 -17.44 -1.48 -1.87
N LEU A 46 -17.64 -2.47 -2.76
CA LEU A 46 -17.20 -3.85 -2.60
C LEU A 46 -15.71 -4.01 -2.91
N TRP A 47 -14.86 -3.44 -2.05
CA TRP A 47 -13.41 -3.60 -2.13
C TRP A 47 -12.94 -5.02 -1.80
N GLY A 48 -13.79 -5.79 -1.10
CA GLY A 48 -13.40 -7.05 -0.49
C GLY A 48 -12.85 -6.92 0.92
N GLN A 49 -12.67 -8.06 1.56
CA GLN A 49 -12.15 -8.11 2.92
C GLN A 49 -10.67 -7.67 2.94
N PRO A 50 -10.28 -6.70 3.79
CA PRO A 50 -8.89 -6.29 3.89
C PRO A 50 -8.05 -7.46 4.40
N VAL A 51 -6.93 -7.72 3.71
CA VAL A 51 -5.96 -8.74 4.09
C VAL A 51 -4.63 -8.06 4.37
N LEU A 52 -4.06 -8.31 5.55
CA LEU A 52 -2.70 -7.85 5.87
C LEU A 52 -1.72 -8.44 4.86
N CYS A 53 -0.97 -7.56 4.21
CA CYS A 53 0.05 -7.90 3.21
C CYS A 53 1.34 -7.14 3.51
N ASP A 54 2.37 -7.39 2.69
CA ASP A 54 3.70 -6.79 2.83
C ASP A 54 4.34 -7.00 4.21
N LEU A 55 4.75 -8.24 4.47
CA LEU A 55 5.41 -8.62 5.72
C LEU A 55 6.94 -8.46 5.66
N GLY A 56 7.46 -7.61 4.75
CA GLY A 56 8.91 -7.41 4.56
C GLY A 56 9.61 -6.91 5.83
N GLU A 57 8.93 -6.10 6.63
CA GLU A 57 9.42 -5.55 7.90
C GLU A 57 8.86 -6.27 9.14
N ALA A 58 8.14 -7.39 8.96
CA ALA A 58 7.56 -8.13 10.08
C ALA A 58 8.65 -8.80 10.94
N ARG A 59 8.48 -8.77 12.27
CA ARG A 59 9.47 -9.32 13.21
C ARG A 59 8.84 -10.21 14.26
N ILE A 60 9.48 -11.35 14.52
CA ILE A 60 9.04 -12.31 15.55
C ILE A 60 9.71 -11.96 16.87
N GLY A 61 8.91 -11.77 17.92
CA GLY A 61 9.40 -11.52 19.27
C GLY A 61 8.70 -10.35 19.94
N ASN A 62 9.08 -10.12 21.20
CA ASN A 62 8.36 -9.20 22.07
C ASN A 62 8.84 -7.74 21.97
N SER A 63 10.09 -7.49 21.60
CA SER A 63 10.65 -6.13 21.53
C SER A 63 11.72 -6.06 20.44
N HIS A 64 11.70 -4.96 19.70
CA HIS A 64 12.51 -4.72 18.51
C HIS A 64 13.11 -3.32 18.52
N LYS A 65 14.12 -3.06 17.67
CA LYS A 65 14.80 -1.76 17.53
C LYS A 65 14.98 -1.40 16.06
N GLY A 66 15.21 -0.12 15.77
CA GLY A 66 15.41 0.37 14.41
C GLY A 66 14.09 0.66 13.71
N ASN A 67 14.20 1.23 12.51
CA ASN A 67 13.06 1.76 11.77
C ASN A 67 12.30 0.65 11.02
N ILE A 68 10.98 0.81 10.89
CA ILE A 68 10.08 -0.06 10.12
C ILE A 68 9.14 0.72 9.19
N ARG A 69 9.18 2.07 9.21
CA ARG A 69 8.19 2.91 8.53
C ARG A 69 8.75 4.26 8.02
N PRO A 70 8.04 4.90 7.07
CA PRO A 70 8.29 6.29 6.70
C PRO A 70 8.04 7.23 7.89
N ASP A 71 8.85 8.30 8.00
CA ASP A 71 8.91 9.16 9.19
C ASP A 71 7.58 9.75 9.65
N ILE A 72 6.68 10.06 8.71
CA ILE A 72 5.36 10.67 9.00
C ILE A 72 4.38 9.73 9.73
N TYR A 73 4.64 8.42 9.72
CA TYR A 73 3.78 7.39 10.31
C TYR A 73 4.43 6.65 11.48
N ASN A 74 5.56 7.17 11.97
CA ASN A 74 6.27 6.57 13.08
C ASN A 74 5.52 6.77 14.39
N ALA A 75 5.42 5.69 15.14
CA ALA A 75 4.98 5.78 16.53
C ALA A 75 6.01 6.60 17.34
N PRO A 76 5.62 7.24 18.44
CA PRO A 76 6.53 8.06 19.25
C PRO A 76 7.81 7.32 19.64
N GLU A 77 7.72 6.04 20.01
CA GLU A 77 8.88 5.22 20.37
C GLU A 77 9.85 4.99 19.19
N LEU A 78 9.35 4.92 17.94
CA LEU A 78 10.20 4.83 16.75
C LEU A 78 10.88 6.17 16.44
N LEU A 79 10.18 7.28 16.65
CA LEU A 79 10.73 8.62 16.43
C LEU A 79 11.95 8.90 17.34
N PHE A 80 11.94 8.35 18.56
CA PHE A 80 13.03 8.50 19.53
C PHE A 80 14.04 7.34 19.52
N ASP A 81 14.01 6.46 18.51
CA ASP A 81 14.87 5.26 18.41
C ASP A 81 14.83 4.37 19.67
N MET A 82 13.67 4.33 20.33
CA MET A 82 13.43 3.51 21.50
C MET A 82 13.06 2.09 21.07
N PRO A 83 13.27 1.07 21.93
CA PRO A 83 12.72 -0.25 21.69
C PRO A 83 11.19 -0.18 21.55
N TRP A 84 10.66 -0.79 20.50
CA TRP A 84 9.23 -0.83 20.21
C TRP A 84 8.70 -2.27 20.31
N ARG A 85 7.38 -2.38 20.44
CA ARG A 85 6.63 -3.65 20.54
C ARG A 85 5.39 -3.55 19.65
N SER A 86 4.40 -4.44 19.83
CA SER A 86 3.12 -4.40 19.11
C SER A 86 2.31 -3.11 19.29
N SER A 87 2.66 -2.25 20.27
CA SER A 87 2.12 -0.88 20.38
C SER A 87 2.36 -0.06 19.12
N ALA A 88 3.50 -0.28 18.46
CA ALA A 88 3.82 0.38 17.21
C ALA A 88 2.80 0.03 16.13
N ASP A 89 2.33 -1.23 16.04
CA ASP A 89 1.33 -1.66 15.06
C ASP A 89 -0.05 -1.04 15.33
N ILE A 90 -0.43 -0.90 16.61
CA ILE A 90 -1.66 -0.22 17.01
C ILE A 90 -1.63 1.25 16.58
N TRP A 91 -0.48 1.91 16.71
CA TRP A 91 -0.32 3.30 16.27
C TRP A 91 -0.60 3.46 14.77
N ASN A 92 0.00 2.67 13.87
CA ASN A 92 -0.31 2.80 12.44
C ASN A 92 -1.68 2.28 12.05
N VAL A 93 -2.34 1.39 12.80
CA VAL A 93 -3.78 1.18 12.59
C VAL A 93 -4.55 2.48 12.82
N GLY A 94 -4.25 3.21 13.90
CA GLY A 94 -4.85 4.51 14.18
C GLY A 94 -4.57 5.54 13.09
N VAL A 95 -3.34 5.63 12.61
CA VAL A 95 -2.98 6.58 11.54
C VAL A 95 -3.60 6.19 10.19
N MET A 96 -3.65 4.90 9.84
CA MET A 96 -4.33 4.44 8.62
C MET A 96 -5.81 4.81 8.62
N ILE A 97 -6.50 4.67 9.76
CA ILE A 97 -7.92 5.06 9.88
C ILE A 97 -8.10 6.57 9.73
N TRP A 98 -7.13 7.38 10.15
CA TRP A 98 -7.20 8.83 10.02
C TRP A 98 -7.05 9.32 8.57
N ASP A 99 -6.26 8.60 7.77
CA ASP A 99 -5.98 8.96 6.37
C ASP A 99 -7.07 8.48 5.37
N ILE A 100 -7.98 7.58 5.81
CA ILE A 100 -9.13 7.07 5.02
C ILE A 100 -10.33 8.02 5.16
#